data_AF-A0A9D6W112-F1
#
_entry.id   AF-A0A9D6W112-F1
#
_cell.length_a   1.000
_cell.length_b   1.000
_cell.length_c   1.000
_cell.angle_alpha   90.00
_cell.angle_beta   90.00
_cell.angle_gamma   90.00
#
_symmetry.space_group_name_H-M   'P 1'
#
loop_
_entity.id
_entity.type
_entity.pdbx_description
1 polymer ?
#
loop_
_entity_poly.entity_id
_entity_poly.type
_entity_poly.pdbx_seq_one_letter_code
_entity_poly.pdbx_strand_id
1 'polypeptide(L)'
;MRLPSTRPSVPARLWWVVVLALPAGVGCRADECLGGERRCRENVAESCVGVSDTELTGHTEWRVEPCGARFCAVPPAGVAGGAFCALGDSLDPECPVELRAASDASACLDGHAVRWSFGFRVGDDACAAGAACVDEWHPEATSGCDAAAFCAAGSSPDPLCGPGVFTACADETTIVYCRCGFRVDAHACANPGPRCVLEDGGGGLQGVCR
;
A
#
# COMPACT_ATOMS: atom_id res chain seq x y z
N MET A 1 42.53 -14.28 -74.17
CA MET A 1 43.17 -12.99 -74.49
C MET A 1 43.81 -12.43 -73.22
N ARG A 2 44.99 -11.81 -73.37
CA ARG A 2 45.92 -11.34 -72.33
C ARG A 2 45.52 -9.94 -71.80
N LEU A 3 45.73 -9.76 -70.48
CA LEU A 3 46.06 -8.58 -69.62
C LEU A 3 46.02 -7.14 -70.22
N PRO A 4 45.59 -6.09 -69.46
CA PRO A 4 46.38 -5.49 -68.35
C PRO A 4 45.53 -5.12 -67.10
N SER A 5 46.03 -5.13 -65.85
CA SER A 5 47.19 -4.47 -65.21
C SER A 5 46.94 -3.02 -64.76
N THR A 6 47.28 -2.77 -63.48
CA THR A 6 47.52 -1.50 -62.75
C THR A 6 46.30 -0.69 -62.32
N ARG A 7 46.19 -0.11 -61.11
CA ARG A 7 47.15 0.25 -60.04
C ARG A 7 46.37 0.46 -58.72
N PRO A 8 47.02 0.42 -57.53
CA PRO A 8 46.40 0.66 -56.23
C PRO A 8 46.41 2.17 -55.88
N SER A 9 45.31 2.67 -55.31
CA SER A 9 45.22 4.01 -54.74
C SER A 9 45.06 3.95 -53.21
N VAL A 10 46.04 4.55 -52.54
CA VAL A 10 46.25 4.69 -51.08
C VAL A 10 45.08 5.46 -50.43
N PRO A 11 44.73 5.16 -49.16
CA PRO A 11 43.46 5.56 -48.55
C PRO A 11 43.44 7.04 -48.16
N ALA A 12 42.37 7.74 -48.55
CA ALA A 12 42.05 9.04 -48.00
C ALA A 12 41.62 8.87 -46.54
N ARG A 13 42.49 9.24 -45.60
CA ARG A 13 42.17 9.37 -44.18
C ARG A 13 41.17 10.51 -44.03
N LEU A 14 39.87 10.18 -44.03
CA LEU A 14 38.82 11.06 -43.54
C LEU A 14 39.03 11.23 -42.03
N TRP A 15 39.51 12.40 -41.65
CA TRP A 15 39.43 12.88 -40.27
C TRP A 15 37.97 13.23 -40.00
N TRP A 16 37.23 12.29 -39.42
CA TRP A 16 35.94 12.60 -38.83
C TRP A 16 36.18 13.49 -37.62
N VAL A 17 35.97 14.80 -37.80
CA VAL A 17 35.77 15.71 -36.69
C VAL A 17 34.46 15.30 -36.04
N VAL A 18 34.54 14.47 -34.99
CA VAL A 18 33.44 14.23 -34.08
C VAL A 18 33.23 15.54 -33.35
N VAL A 19 32.33 16.38 -33.86
CA VAL A 19 31.78 17.49 -33.10
C VAL A 19 30.97 16.84 -31.98
N LEU A 20 31.61 16.68 -30.82
CA LEU A 20 30.95 16.43 -29.54
C LEU A 20 30.08 17.66 -29.25
N ALA A 21 28.89 17.68 -29.83
CA ALA A 21 27.80 18.48 -29.33
C ALA A 21 27.50 17.93 -27.93
N LEU A 22 28.12 18.51 -26.90
CA LEU A 22 27.64 18.34 -25.54
C LEU A 22 26.19 18.84 -25.56
N PRO A 23 25.18 17.97 -25.35
CA PRO A 23 23.88 18.49 -25.04
C PRO A 23 24.07 19.33 -23.79
N ALA A 24 23.80 20.63 -23.88
CA ALA A 24 23.49 21.45 -22.72
C ALA A 24 22.19 20.88 -22.15
N GLY A 25 22.31 19.72 -21.48
CA GLY A 25 21.28 19.12 -20.69
C GLY A 25 21.04 20.10 -19.57
N VAL A 26 19.97 20.87 -19.71
CA VAL A 26 19.18 21.30 -18.57
C VAL A 26 18.82 20.00 -17.87
N GLY A 27 19.71 19.56 -16.98
CA GLY A 27 19.64 18.28 -16.34
C GLY A 27 18.43 18.35 -15.43
N CYS A 28 17.32 17.77 -15.88
CA CYS A 28 16.35 17.21 -14.96
C CYS A 28 17.18 16.43 -13.95
N ARG A 29 17.13 16.82 -12.68
CA ARG A 29 17.84 16.09 -11.64
C ARG A 29 17.38 14.64 -11.78
N ALA A 30 18.32 13.69 -11.70
CA ALA A 30 18.03 12.27 -11.96
C ALA A 30 16.92 11.69 -11.04
N ASP A 31 16.51 12.46 -10.03
CA ASP A 31 15.51 12.13 -9.03
C ASP A 31 14.11 12.67 -9.36
N GLU A 32 13.97 13.55 -10.37
CA GLU A 32 12.68 14.08 -10.82
C GLU A 32 12.01 13.09 -11.80
N CYS A 33 10.75 12.76 -11.54
CA CYS A 33 9.96 11.81 -12.32
C CYS A 33 8.65 12.43 -12.81
N LEU A 34 8.05 11.86 -13.87
CA LEU A 34 6.74 12.32 -14.31
C LEU A 34 5.66 11.76 -13.38
N GLY A 35 4.82 12.64 -12.84
CA GLY A 35 3.76 12.26 -11.90
C GLY A 35 2.91 11.11 -12.41
N GLY A 36 2.73 10.07 -11.58
CA GLY A 36 1.98 8.87 -11.94
C GLY A 36 2.80 7.77 -12.64
N GLU A 37 4.08 8.01 -12.97
CA GLU A 37 4.98 6.93 -13.37
C GLU A 37 5.14 5.91 -12.24
N ARG A 38 5.20 4.63 -12.63
CA ARG A 38 5.38 3.51 -11.70
C ARG A 38 6.03 2.34 -12.42
N ARG A 39 6.87 1.59 -11.72
CA ARG A 39 7.56 0.43 -12.28
C ARG A 39 8.07 -0.50 -11.20
N CYS A 40 8.38 -1.72 -11.62
CA CYS A 40 9.15 -2.67 -10.86
C CYS A 40 10.55 -2.76 -11.45
N ARG A 41 11.58 -2.47 -10.63
CA ARG A 41 12.98 -2.63 -11.01
C ARG A 41 13.63 -3.58 -10.01
N GLU A 42 14.08 -4.76 -10.45
CA GLU A 42 14.81 -5.72 -9.59
C GLU A 42 14.05 -6.04 -8.28
N ASN A 43 12.73 -6.24 -8.37
CA ASN A 43 11.85 -6.47 -7.21
C ASN A 43 11.73 -5.27 -6.23
N VAL A 44 11.94 -4.06 -6.74
CA VAL A 44 11.71 -2.80 -6.03
C VAL A 44 10.52 -2.09 -6.65
N ALA A 45 9.53 -1.76 -5.83
CA ALA A 45 8.39 -0.94 -6.22
C ALA A 45 8.81 0.53 -6.25
N GLU A 46 8.81 1.11 -7.45
CA GLU A 46 9.11 2.52 -7.65
C GLU A 46 7.83 3.24 -8.11
N SER A 47 7.41 4.26 -7.37
CA SER A 47 6.24 5.09 -7.68
C SER A 47 6.60 6.56 -7.65
N CYS A 48 6.26 7.30 -8.70
CA CYS A 48 6.44 8.74 -8.74
C CYS A 48 5.29 9.43 -8.00
N VAL A 49 5.59 10.01 -6.84
CA VAL A 49 4.60 10.66 -5.97
C VAL A 49 4.81 12.17 -5.96
N GLY A 50 3.71 12.92 -5.86
CA GLY A 50 3.76 14.36 -5.62
C GLY A 50 4.04 14.64 -4.15
N VAL A 51 5.05 15.46 -3.87
CA VAL A 51 5.42 15.93 -2.54
C VAL A 51 5.18 17.42 -2.46
N SER A 52 4.48 17.84 -1.40
CA SER A 52 4.20 19.25 -1.12
C SER A 52 5.31 19.77 -0.22
N ASP A 53 6.20 20.62 -0.75
CA ASP A 53 7.25 21.26 0.05
C ASP A 53 6.70 22.40 0.90
N THR A 54 5.76 23.15 0.31
CA THR A 54 5.02 24.24 0.95
C THR A 54 3.57 24.21 0.45
N GLU A 55 2.72 25.11 0.95
CA GLU A 55 1.35 25.26 0.43
C GLU A 55 1.30 25.69 -1.05
N LEU A 56 2.38 26.27 -1.59
CA LEU A 56 2.43 26.84 -2.95
C LEU A 56 3.38 26.12 -3.89
N THR A 57 4.21 25.20 -3.37
CA THR A 57 5.23 24.50 -4.14
C THR A 57 5.18 23.02 -3.86
N GLY A 58 5.17 22.23 -4.91
CA GLY A 58 5.41 20.79 -4.84
C GLY A 58 6.32 20.35 -5.96
N HIS A 59 6.94 19.20 -5.75
CA HIS A 59 7.73 18.49 -6.75
C HIS A 59 7.28 17.04 -6.81
N THR A 60 7.83 16.29 -7.76
CA THR A 60 7.62 14.85 -7.87
C THR A 60 8.92 14.13 -7.58
N GLU A 61 8.86 13.09 -6.78
CA GLU A 61 10.01 12.25 -6.46
C GLU A 61 9.64 10.76 -6.55
N TRP A 62 10.67 9.94 -6.78
CA TRP A 62 10.52 8.50 -6.71
C TRP A 62 10.40 8.04 -5.27
N ARG A 63 9.23 7.50 -4.90
CA ARG A 63 9.09 6.65 -3.72
C ARG A 63 9.53 5.24 -4.07
N VAL A 64 10.51 4.74 -3.33
CA VAL A 64 11.16 3.45 -3.57
C VAL A 64 10.89 2.51 -2.39
N GLU A 65 10.30 1.35 -2.65
CA GLU A 65 10.01 0.33 -1.64
C GLU A 65 10.57 -1.04 -2.08
N PRO A 66 11.64 -1.53 -1.44
CA PRO A 66 12.17 -2.86 -1.75
C PRO A 66 11.22 -3.94 -1.23
N CYS A 67 10.79 -4.86 -2.09
CA CYS A 67 9.81 -5.88 -1.71
C CYS A 67 10.40 -7.06 -0.90
N GLY A 68 11.73 -7.24 -0.88
CA GLY A 68 12.36 -8.32 -0.13
C GLY A 68 11.88 -9.70 -0.59
N ALA A 69 11.25 -10.46 0.31
CA ALA A 69 10.67 -11.77 0.01
C ALA A 69 9.32 -11.72 -0.72
N ARG A 70 8.74 -10.52 -0.89
CA ARG A 70 7.51 -10.27 -1.67
C ARG A 70 7.84 -10.05 -3.14
N PHE A 71 6.82 -9.86 -3.97
CA PHE A 71 6.94 -9.61 -5.40
C PHE A 71 6.45 -8.20 -5.75
N CYS A 72 7.25 -7.46 -6.49
CA CYS A 72 6.83 -6.17 -7.01
C CYS A 72 5.78 -6.37 -8.11
N ALA A 73 4.65 -5.66 -7.98
CA ALA A 73 3.59 -5.60 -8.97
C ALA A 73 3.24 -4.16 -9.31
N VAL A 74 2.64 -3.96 -10.49
CA VAL A 74 2.12 -2.66 -10.94
C VAL A 74 0.61 -2.77 -11.21
N PRO A 75 -0.17 -1.74 -10.89
CA PRO A 75 -1.59 -1.70 -11.24
C PRO A 75 -1.78 -1.80 -12.77
N PRO A 76 -2.93 -2.32 -13.24
CA PRO A 76 -3.26 -2.40 -14.66
C PRO A 76 -3.08 -1.05 -15.38
N ALA A 77 -2.70 -1.10 -16.66
CA ALA A 77 -2.51 0.11 -17.46
C ALA A 77 -3.77 0.99 -17.44
N GLY A 78 -3.60 2.29 -17.20
CA GLY A 78 -4.69 3.26 -17.15
C GLY A 78 -5.43 3.37 -15.82
N VAL A 79 -5.15 2.51 -14.84
CA VAL A 79 -5.74 2.60 -13.49
C VAL A 79 -4.84 3.43 -12.59
N ALA A 80 -5.37 4.31 -11.74
CA ALA A 80 -4.56 5.08 -10.78
C ALA A 80 -3.96 4.19 -9.68
N GLY A 81 -2.77 4.51 -9.18
CA GLY A 81 -2.09 3.75 -8.11
C GLY A 81 -0.56 3.70 -8.27
N GLY A 82 0.16 3.36 -7.20
CA GLY A 82 1.61 3.13 -7.24
C GLY A 82 1.96 1.67 -7.56
N ALA A 83 3.23 1.40 -7.88
CA ALA A 83 3.79 0.05 -7.76
C ALA A 83 3.74 -0.38 -6.27
N PHE A 84 3.57 -1.68 -6.01
CA PHE A 84 3.37 -2.21 -4.67
C PHE A 84 4.00 -3.61 -4.52
N CYS A 85 4.13 -4.08 -3.28
CA CYS A 85 4.70 -5.39 -2.96
C CYS A 85 3.61 -6.41 -2.60
N ALA A 86 3.39 -7.39 -3.47
CA ALA A 86 2.45 -8.48 -3.33
C ALA A 86 3.09 -9.73 -2.67
N LEU A 87 2.30 -10.56 -2.00
CA LEU A 87 2.76 -11.82 -1.41
C LEU A 87 3.09 -12.89 -2.47
N GLY A 88 2.50 -12.80 -3.67
CA GLY A 88 2.75 -13.69 -4.81
C GLY A 88 3.03 -12.93 -6.10
N ASP A 89 3.60 -13.62 -7.09
CA ASP A 89 3.97 -13.07 -8.40
C ASP A 89 2.83 -13.07 -9.42
N SER A 90 1.67 -13.62 -9.06
CA SER A 90 0.47 -13.67 -9.89
C SER A 90 -0.75 -13.13 -9.16
N LEU A 91 -1.81 -12.88 -9.93
CA LEU A 91 -3.14 -12.63 -9.37
C LEU A 91 -3.54 -13.78 -8.45
N ASP A 92 -4.15 -13.43 -7.33
CA ASP A 92 -4.64 -14.39 -6.37
C ASP A 92 -5.91 -15.06 -6.91
N PRO A 93 -5.93 -16.40 -7.08
CA PRO A 93 -7.11 -17.11 -7.55
C PRO A 93 -8.31 -16.95 -6.60
N GLU A 94 -8.09 -16.70 -5.31
CA GLU A 94 -9.13 -16.53 -4.29
C GLU A 94 -9.74 -15.12 -4.28
N CYS A 95 -9.11 -14.15 -4.96
CA CYS A 95 -9.67 -12.80 -5.08
C CYS A 95 -10.91 -12.81 -6.01
N PRO A 96 -12.10 -12.43 -5.51
CA PRO A 96 -13.32 -12.32 -6.32
C PRO A 96 -13.10 -11.43 -7.55
N VAL A 97 -13.64 -11.85 -8.70
CA VAL A 97 -13.35 -11.20 -10.00
C VAL A 97 -13.75 -9.72 -9.99
N GLU A 98 -14.87 -9.40 -9.34
CA GLU A 98 -15.41 -8.07 -9.14
C GLU A 98 -14.49 -7.15 -8.31
N LEU A 99 -13.66 -7.72 -7.42
CA LEU A 99 -12.73 -6.97 -6.58
C LEU A 99 -11.35 -6.80 -7.22
N ARG A 100 -11.04 -7.50 -8.33
CA ARG A 100 -9.70 -7.45 -8.95
C ARG A 100 -9.33 -6.11 -9.57
N ALA A 101 -10.30 -5.23 -9.81
CA ALA A 101 -10.05 -3.87 -10.28
C ALA A 101 -9.83 -2.86 -9.14
N ALA A 102 -10.18 -3.23 -7.90
CA ALA A 102 -10.07 -2.35 -6.75
C ALA A 102 -8.61 -2.19 -6.31
N SER A 103 -8.24 -0.96 -5.94
CA SER A 103 -6.89 -0.66 -5.41
C SER A 103 -6.69 -1.16 -3.99
N ASP A 104 -7.78 -1.32 -3.25
CA ASP A 104 -7.84 -1.86 -1.89
C ASP A 104 -9.13 -2.66 -1.76
N ALA A 105 -9.00 -3.95 -1.50
CA ALA A 105 -10.10 -4.88 -1.28
C ALA A 105 -9.67 -5.89 -0.22
N SER A 106 -10.65 -6.48 0.47
CA SER A 106 -10.35 -7.42 1.53
C SER A 106 -11.56 -8.28 1.85
N ALA A 107 -11.32 -9.49 2.34
CA ALA A 107 -12.38 -10.40 2.77
C ALA A 107 -11.83 -11.36 3.83
N CYS A 108 -12.76 -12.08 4.46
CA CYS A 108 -12.43 -13.18 5.34
C CYS A 108 -12.33 -14.50 4.56
N LEU A 109 -11.15 -15.13 4.62
CA LEU A 109 -10.90 -16.46 4.02
C LEU A 109 -10.32 -17.39 5.07
N ASP A 110 -11.01 -18.51 5.37
CA ASP A 110 -10.55 -19.54 6.30
C ASP A 110 -10.04 -19.03 7.67
N GLY A 111 -10.64 -17.96 8.19
CA GLY A 111 -10.23 -17.33 9.47
C GLY A 111 -9.06 -16.36 9.36
N HIS A 112 -8.71 -15.94 8.14
CA HIS A 112 -7.71 -14.92 7.85
C HIS A 112 -8.38 -13.66 7.31
N ALA A 113 -7.87 -12.50 7.74
CA ALA A 113 -8.17 -11.22 7.09
C ALA A 113 -7.22 -11.05 5.90
N VAL A 114 -7.73 -11.30 4.69
CA VAL A 114 -6.95 -11.23 3.46
C VAL A 114 -7.17 -9.88 2.79
N ARG A 115 -6.09 -9.28 2.27
CA ARG A 115 -6.11 -8.00 1.57
C ARG A 115 -5.54 -8.14 0.17
N TRP A 116 -6.19 -7.48 -0.79
CA TRP A 116 -5.80 -7.44 -2.19
C TRP A 116 -5.61 -6.02 -2.69
N SER A 117 -4.68 -5.87 -3.63
CA SER A 117 -4.56 -4.68 -4.47
C SER A 117 -4.52 -5.11 -5.93
N PHE A 118 -5.49 -4.67 -6.72
CA PHE A 118 -5.66 -5.03 -8.13
C PHE A 118 -5.64 -6.55 -8.37
N GLY A 119 -6.26 -7.31 -7.45
CA GLY A 119 -6.33 -8.77 -7.50
C GLY A 119 -5.08 -9.52 -7.04
N PHE A 120 -4.00 -8.83 -6.65
CA PHE A 120 -2.83 -9.45 -6.03
C PHE A 120 -2.99 -9.46 -4.51
N ARG A 121 -2.69 -10.58 -3.84
CA ARG A 121 -2.69 -10.63 -2.37
C ARG A 121 -1.56 -9.77 -1.83
N VAL A 122 -1.85 -8.81 -0.97
CA VAL A 122 -0.87 -7.90 -0.34
C VAL A 122 -0.78 -8.08 1.19
N GLY A 123 -1.78 -8.71 1.79
CA GLY A 123 -1.82 -9.05 3.22
C GLY A 123 -2.60 -10.33 3.45
N ASP A 124 -2.19 -11.07 4.48
CA ASP A 124 -2.76 -12.35 4.88
C ASP A 124 -2.55 -12.49 6.38
N ASP A 125 -3.48 -11.95 7.15
CA ASP A 125 -3.36 -11.80 8.59
C ASP A 125 -4.24 -12.87 9.27
N ALA A 126 -3.62 -13.95 9.73
CA ALA A 126 -4.30 -15.03 10.44
C ALA A 126 -4.88 -14.53 11.77
N CYS A 127 -6.18 -14.74 12.00
CA CYS A 127 -6.77 -14.34 13.27
C CYS A 127 -6.32 -15.25 14.41
N ALA A 128 -6.11 -14.67 15.60
CA ALA A 128 -5.70 -15.41 16.78
C ALA A 128 -6.70 -16.50 17.16
N ALA A 129 -6.27 -17.49 17.94
CA ALA A 129 -7.19 -18.52 18.44
C ALA A 129 -8.32 -17.88 19.26
N GLY A 130 -9.58 -18.17 18.90
CA GLY A 130 -10.77 -17.59 19.53
C GLY A 130 -11.19 -16.22 18.97
N ALA A 131 -10.39 -15.63 18.09
CA ALA A 131 -10.78 -14.47 17.29
C ALA A 131 -11.66 -14.90 16.11
N ALA A 132 -12.40 -13.95 15.55
CA ALA A 132 -13.17 -14.14 14.33
C ALA A 132 -12.71 -13.14 13.27
N CYS A 133 -12.65 -13.58 12.02
CA CYS A 133 -12.52 -12.64 10.92
C CYS A 133 -13.89 -12.01 10.63
N VAL A 134 -13.92 -10.69 10.52
CA VAL A 134 -15.11 -9.88 10.22
C VAL A 134 -14.83 -9.03 8.98
N ASP A 135 -15.75 -9.02 8.01
CA ASP A 135 -15.73 -8.20 6.81
C ASP A 135 -17.08 -7.49 6.58
N GLU A 136 -17.22 -6.79 5.45
CA GLU A 136 -18.42 -6.00 5.13
C GLU A 136 -19.71 -6.83 5.01
N TRP A 137 -19.60 -8.14 4.76
CA TRP A 137 -20.75 -9.04 4.61
C TRP A 137 -21.13 -9.73 5.91
N HIS A 138 -20.45 -9.44 7.02
CA HIS A 138 -20.76 -10.03 8.30
C HIS A 138 -22.16 -9.61 8.78
N PRO A 139 -23.07 -10.56 9.11
CA PRO A 139 -24.49 -10.26 9.35
C PRO A 139 -24.75 -9.36 10.56
N GLU A 140 -23.80 -9.33 11.50
CA GLU A 140 -23.88 -8.54 12.73
C GLU A 140 -23.04 -7.26 12.69
N ALA A 141 -22.35 -6.97 11.58
CA ALA A 141 -21.62 -5.72 11.43
C ALA A 141 -22.61 -4.55 11.38
N THR A 142 -22.31 -3.50 12.15
CA THR A 142 -23.15 -2.30 12.16
C THR A 142 -23.14 -1.61 10.80
N SER A 143 -24.30 -1.16 10.31
CA SER A 143 -24.44 -0.41 9.05
C SER A 143 -23.50 0.81 9.02
N GLY A 144 -22.81 1.02 7.91
CA GLY A 144 -21.77 2.06 7.77
C GLY A 144 -20.35 1.55 8.05
N CYS A 145 -20.19 0.25 8.26
CA CYS A 145 -18.91 -0.42 8.25
C CYS A 145 -18.45 -0.63 6.80
N ASP A 146 -17.90 0.40 6.15
CA ASP A 146 -17.18 0.27 4.88
C ASP A 146 -15.78 -0.34 5.12
N ALA A 147 -15.67 -1.26 6.08
CA ALA A 147 -14.39 -1.64 6.63
C ALA A 147 -13.77 -2.78 5.84
N ALA A 148 -12.48 -2.60 5.55
CA ALA A 148 -11.63 -3.71 5.20
C ALA A 148 -11.69 -4.83 6.26
N ALA A 149 -11.65 -6.08 5.82
CA ALA A 149 -11.68 -7.28 6.67
C ALA A 149 -10.63 -7.18 7.79
N PHE A 150 -10.99 -7.68 8.97
CA PHE A 150 -10.16 -7.58 10.16
C PHE A 150 -10.42 -8.72 11.14
N CYS A 151 -9.48 -8.92 12.06
CA CYS A 151 -9.63 -9.89 13.14
C CYS A 151 -10.26 -9.23 14.38
N ALA A 152 -11.46 -9.64 14.73
CA ALA A 152 -12.13 -9.30 15.98
C ALA A 152 -11.70 -10.25 17.10
N ALA A 153 -11.53 -9.74 18.32
CA ALA A 153 -11.15 -10.52 19.50
C ALA A 153 -12.20 -11.56 19.94
N GLY A 154 -13.39 -11.57 19.33
CA GLY A 154 -14.45 -12.54 19.56
C GLY A 154 -15.40 -12.62 18.37
N SER A 155 -16.27 -13.62 18.37
CA SER A 155 -17.19 -13.93 17.26
C SER A 155 -18.51 -13.17 17.27
N SER A 156 -18.70 -12.25 18.20
CA SER A 156 -19.93 -11.47 18.34
C SER A 156 -19.59 -10.00 18.64
N PRO A 157 -20.47 -9.05 18.27
CA PRO A 157 -20.33 -7.66 18.65
C PRO A 157 -20.11 -7.50 20.16
N ASP A 158 -19.23 -6.57 20.52
CA ASP A 158 -18.97 -6.22 21.91
C ASP A 158 -19.94 -5.11 22.33
N PRO A 159 -20.68 -5.24 23.45
CA PRO A 159 -21.60 -4.21 23.92
C PRO A 159 -20.96 -2.83 24.15
N LEU A 160 -19.65 -2.77 24.38
CA LEU A 160 -18.90 -1.51 24.51
C LEU A 160 -18.66 -0.84 23.15
N CYS A 161 -18.68 -1.61 22.07
CA CYS A 161 -18.38 -1.16 20.71
C CYS A 161 -19.64 -0.78 19.94
N GLY A 162 -20.43 0.15 20.49
CA GLY A 162 -21.62 0.66 19.79
C GLY A 162 -21.30 1.38 18.45
N PRO A 163 -22.32 1.68 17.63
CA PRO A 163 -22.13 2.44 16.39
C PRO A 163 -21.37 3.75 16.63
N GLY A 164 -20.31 3.99 15.85
CA GLY A 164 -19.47 5.20 15.96
C GLY A 164 -18.45 5.19 17.11
N VAL A 165 -18.41 4.14 17.93
CA VAL A 165 -17.43 4.00 19.02
C VAL A 165 -16.16 3.35 18.48
N PHE A 166 -15.04 4.06 18.57
CA PHE A 166 -13.71 3.57 18.18
C PHE A 166 -12.87 3.13 19.38
N THR A 167 -13.07 3.74 20.54
CA THR A 167 -12.44 3.33 21.80
C THR A 167 -13.43 3.45 22.96
N ALA A 168 -13.35 2.53 23.91
CA ALA A 168 -14.17 2.54 25.12
C ALA A 168 -13.33 2.12 26.34
N CYS A 169 -13.78 2.44 27.55
CA CYS A 169 -13.19 1.91 28.76
C CYS A 169 -13.99 0.68 29.22
N ALA A 170 -13.35 -0.49 29.29
CA ALA A 170 -13.96 -1.66 29.91
C ALA A 170 -14.02 -1.52 31.43
N ASP A 171 -12.98 -0.92 32.00
CA ASP A 171 -12.86 -0.55 33.41
C ASP A 171 -11.87 0.62 33.55
N GLU A 172 -11.55 1.05 34.77
CA GLU A 172 -10.61 2.15 35.02
C GLU A 172 -9.17 1.85 34.58
N THR A 173 -8.85 0.63 34.21
CA THR A 173 -7.50 0.18 33.86
C THR A 173 -7.39 -0.40 32.46
N THR A 174 -8.48 -0.52 31.72
CA THR A 174 -8.49 -1.22 30.43
C THR A 174 -9.21 -0.40 29.36
N ILE A 175 -8.47 -0.01 28.33
CA ILE A 175 -9.03 0.55 27.10
C ILE A 175 -9.34 -0.57 26.11
N VAL A 176 -10.49 -0.49 25.47
CA VAL A 176 -10.96 -1.38 24.41
C VAL A 176 -10.96 -0.62 23.10
N TYR A 177 -10.40 -1.24 22.06
CA TYR A 177 -10.44 -0.74 20.70
C TYR A 177 -11.55 -1.43 19.93
N CYS A 178 -12.37 -0.62 19.27
CA CYS A 178 -13.59 -1.03 18.61
C CYS A 178 -13.52 -0.78 17.11
N ARG A 179 -14.10 -1.69 16.34
CA ARG A 179 -14.32 -1.55 14.91
C ARG A 179 -15.62 -2.22 14.53
N CYS A 180 -16.54 -1.46 13.94
CA CYS A 180 -17.78 -1.97 13.35
C CYS A 180 -18.68 -2.82 14.28
N GLY A 181 -18.79 -2.48 15.56
CA GLY A 181 -19.53 -3.31 16.50
C GLY A 181 -18.67 -4.28 17.30
N PHE A 182 -17.44 -4.56 16.84
CA PHE A 182 -16.59 -5.60 17.41
C PHE A 182 -15.42 -5.01 18.18
N ARG A 183 -15.03 -5.69 19.26
CA ARG A 183 -13.74 -5.45 19.89
C ARG A 183 -12.64 -6.05 19.02
N VAL A 184 -11.66 -5.23 18.64
CA VAL A 184 -10.46 -5.71 17.92
C VAL A 184 -9.31 -5.98 18.87
N ASP A 185 -9.23 -5.22 19.96
CA ASP A 185 -8.14 -5.32 20.92
C ASP A 185 -8.54 -4.73 22.28
N ALA A 186 -7.78 -5.06 23.32
CA ALA A 186 -7.87 -4.45 24.63
C ALA A 186 -6.48 -4.28 25.24
N HIS A 187 -6.22 -3.14 25.84
CA HIS A 187 -4.94 -2.81 26.44
C HIS A 187 -5.12 -2.34 27.88
N ALA A 188 -4.28 -2.84 28.77
CA ALA A 188 -4.19 -2.30 30.12
C ALA A 188 -3.46 -0.95 30.07
N CYS A 189 -4.07 0.08 30.65
CA CYS A 189 -3.37 1.31 31.00
C CYS A 189 -2.33 0.98 32.09
N ALA A 190 -1.14 1.58 32.02
CA ALA A 190 -0.01 1.21 32.89
C ALA A 190 -0.33 1.39 34.39
N ASN A 191 0.23 0.54 35.26
CA ASN A 191 0.00 0.58 36.72
C ASN A 191 1.31 0.45 37.53
N PRO A 192 1.66 1.38 38.46
CA PRO A 192 0.95 2.63 38.76
C PRO A 192 1.09 3.62 37.60
N GLY A 193 -0.02 4.15 37.12
CA GLY A 193 -0.02 4.93 35.89
C GLY A 193 -1.43 5.31 35.42
N PRO A 194 -1.57 5.72 34.15
CA PRO A 194 -2.80 6.26 33.61
C PRO A 194 -4.01 5.33 33.82
N ARG A 195 -5.18 5.90 34.08
CA ARG A 195 -6.48 5.23 34.12
C ARG A 195 -7.21 5.44 32.80
N CYS A 196 -8.06 4.49 32.42
CA CYS A 196 -8.97 4.71 31.31
C CYS A 196 -10.07 5.70 31.75
N VAL A 197 -10.17 6.81 31.03
CA VAL A 197 -11.21 7.82 31.20
C VAL A 197 -11.93 8.07 29.88
N LEU A 198 -13.20 8.47 29.94
CA LEU A 198 -13.97 8.86 28.76
C LEU A 198 -13.83 10.36 28.52
N GLU A 199 -13.43 10.74 27.30
CA GLU A 199 -13.28 12.12 26.86
C GLU A 199 -14.16 12.41 25.65
N ASP A 200 -14.62 13.66 25.50
CA ASP A 200 -15.36 14.08 24.32
C ASP A 200 -14.40 14.37 23.15
N GLY A 201 -14.43 13.52 22.13
CA GLY A 201 -13.56 13.59 20.95
C GLY A 201 -14.16 14.37 19.78
N GLY A 202 -15.20 15.19 19.99
CA GLY A 202 -15.86 15.95 18.92
C GLY A 202 -16.73 15.11 17.97
N GLY A 203 -16.81 13.80 18.21
CA GLY A 203 -17.68 12.84 17.52
C GLY A 203 -18.32 11.82 18.45
N GLY A 204 -18.22 12.01 19.77
CA GLY A 204 -18.67 11.07 20.79
C GLY A 204 -17.63 10.88 21.91
N LEU A 205 -18.01 10.10 22.93
CA LEU A 205 -17.10 9.72 24.01
C LEU A 205 -16.07 8.70 23.52
N GLN A 206 -14.80 8.93 23.85
CA GLN A 206 -13.68 8.06 23.52
C GLN A 206 -12.93 7.67 24.79
N GLY A 207 -12.61 6.38 24.92
CA GLY A 207 -11.69 5.91 25.97
C GLY A 207 -10.26 6.38 25.70
N VAL A 208 -9.58 6.90 26.72
CA VAL A 208 -8.17 7.31 26.68
C VAL A 208 -7.48 6.91 27.99
N CYS A 209 -6.27 6.38 27.93
CA CYS A 209 -5.44 6.16 29.13
C CYS A 209 -4.79 7.48 29.58
N ARG A 210 -5.13 8.00 30.76
CA ARG A 210 -4.57 9.22 31.37
C ARG A 210 -4.16 9.11 32.83
#